data_AF-A0A0D3FPX0-F1
#
_entry.id   AF-A0A0D3FPX0-F1
#
_cell.length_a   1.000
_cell.length_b   1.000
_cell.length_c   1.000
_cell.angle_alpha   90.00
_cell.angle_beta   90.00
_cell.angle_gamma   90.00
#
_symmetry.space_group_name_H-M   'P 1'
#
loop_
_entity.id
_entity.type
_entity.pdbx_description
1 polymer ?
#
loop_
_entity_poly.entity_id
_entity_poly.type
_entity_poly.pdbx_seq_one_letter_code
_entity_poly.pdbx_strand_id
1 'polypeptide(L)'
;MGSSDGDKPLRRIAASFEELEAVAKQQAPGPAMEVGSFARACSNVSVLFGCLGIAFKFAEMDYKGTVRQAGSHTRNMLRVKRGIDMVKILFEQILVTEGNSLRDAASKAYAQVFAPHHGWAIRKAVAAGMYALPSKSQLLKKLNEDENSAKVQMQTFIRASGPVILYVEDLFTSRNLGMDW
;
A
#
# COMPACT_ATOMS: atom_id res chain seq x y z
N MET A 1 -10.52 -31.14 2.18
CA MET A 1 -10.19 -30.25 1.04
C MET A 1 -10.05 -28.84 1.58
N GLY A 2 -8.86 -28.49 2.07
CA GLY A 2 -8.58 -27.13 2.52
C GLY A 2 -7.97 -26.36 1.36
N SER A 3 -8.72 -25.42 0.78
CA SER A 3 -8.09 -24.37 -0.03
C SER A 3 -7.17 -23.61 0.91
N SER A 4 -5.87 -23.81 0.77
CA SER A 4 -4.88 -23.03 1.50
C SER A 4 -5.09 -21.56 1.18
N ASP A 5 -5.14 -20.70 2.20
CA ASP A 5 -5.18 -19.22 2.05
C ASP A 5 -4.04 -18.64 1.17
N GLY A 6 -3.08 -19.47 0.75
CA GLY A 6 -2.07 -19.14 -0.27
C GLY A 6 -2.62 -18.71 -1.63
N ASP A 7 -3.87 -19.05 -1.97
CA ASP A 7 -4.51 -18.70 -3.26
C ASP A 7 -5.24 -17.34 -3.25
N LYS A 8 -5.28 -16.63 -2.11
CA LYS A 8 -6.03 -15.38 -1.95
C LYS A 8 -5.14 -14.26 -1.43
N PRO A 9 -4.41 -13.55 -2.31
CA PRO A 9 -3.43 -12.55 -1.92
C PRO A 9 -4.01 -11.44 -1.03
N LEU A 10 -5.26 -11.03 -1.26
CA LEU A 10 -5.89 -9.96 -0.49
C LEU A 10 -6.13 -10.35 0.98
N ARG A 11 -6.46 -11.61 1.26
CA ARG A 11 -6.59 -12.14 2.63
C ARG A 11 -5.26 -12.15 3.36
N ARG A 12 -4.22 -12.64 2.69
CA ARG A 12 -2.86 -12.67 3.24
C ARG A 12 -2.38 -11.27 3.60
N ILE A 13 -2.65 -10.29 2.74
CA ILE A 13 -2.35 -8.88 2.99
C ILE A 13 -3.11 -8.38 4.22
N ALA A 14 -4.43 -8.57 4.26
CA ALA A 14 -5.27 -8.13 5.37
C ALA A 14 -4.81 -8.71 6.71
N ALA A 15 -4.63 -10.04 6.79
CA ALA A 15 -4.17 -10.73 7.99
C ALA A 15 -2.78 -10.23 8.46
N SER A 16 -1.84 -10.05 7.53
CA SER A 16 -0.50 -9.53 7.87
C SER A 16 -0.57 -8.14 8.51
N PHE A 17 -1.48 -7.29 8.04
CA PHE A 17 -1.65 -5.94 8.59
C PHE A 17 -2.41 -5.94 9.92
N GLU A 18 -3.32 -6.88 10.17
CA GLU A 18 -3.95 -7.05 11.50
C GLU A 18 -2.91 -7.43 12.57
N GLU A 19 -1.96 -8.29 12.25
CA GLU A 19 -0.84 -8.62 13.14
C GLU A 19 0.01 -7.39 13.45
N LEU A 20 0.33 -6.58 12.44
CA LEU A 20 1.09 -5.33 12.64
C LEU A 20 0.30 -4.30 13.43
N GLU A 21 -1.00 -4.19 13.20
CA GLU A 21 -1.89 -3.29 13.93
C GLU A 21 -1.91 -3.61 15.43
N ALA A 22 -1.95 -4.91 15.78
CA ALA A 22 -1.91 -5.35 17.16
C ALA A 22 -0.65 -4.90 17.89
N VAL A 23 0.49 -4.77 17.18
CA VAL A 23 1.73 -4.21 17.73
C VAL A 23 1.69 -2.68 17.74
N ALA A 24 1.26 -2.06 16.64
CA ALA A 24 1.24 -0.60 16.48
C ALA A 24 0.34 0.12 17.51
N LYS A 25 -0.72 -0.56 17.99
CA LYS A 25 -1.64 -0.03 19.00
C LYS A 25 -1.11 -0.10 20.43
N GLN A 26 0.00 -0.80 20.68
CA GLN A 26 0.53 -0.95 22.04
C GLN A 26 1.17 0.36 22.49
N GLN A 27 0.71 0.87 23.64
CA GLN A 27 1.29 2.07 24.26
C GLN A 27 2.63 1.74 24.91
N ALA A 28 3.51 2.74 25.00
CA ALA A 28 4.79 2.58 25.67
C ALA A 28 4.61 2.27 27.18
N PRO A 29 5.39 1.32 27.74
CA PRO A 29 6.42 0.51 27.10
C PRO A 29 5.83 -0.76 26.45
N GLY A 30 5.72 -0.76 25.12
CA GLY A 30 5.34 -1.92 24.31
C GLY A 30 6.51 -2.40 23.43
N PRO A 31 6.47 -3.64 22.92
CA PRO A 31 7.44 -4.15 21.95
C PRO A 31 7.47 -3.25 20.71
N ALA A 32 8.68 -2.88 20.28
CA ALA A 32 8.87 -2.23 18.99
C ALA A 32 8.47 -3.16 17.84
N MET A 33 7.92 -2.60 16.77
CA MET A 33 7.57 -3.36 15.57
C MET A 33 8.81 -4.03 14.97
N GLU A 34 8.75 -5.36 14.84
CA GLU A 34 9.84 -6.16 14.27
C GLU A 34 9.96 -5.89 12.76
N VAL A 35 11.19 -5.62 12.31
CA VAL A 35 11.46 -5.19 10.93
C VAL A 35 11.15 -6.30 9.93
N GLY A 36 11.40 -7.57 10.26
CA GLY A 36 11.08 -8.74 9.46
C GLY A 36 9.58 -8.93 9.25
N SER A 37 8.77 -8.83 10.31
CA SER A 37 7.31 -8.86 10.24
C SER A 37 6.77 -7.72 9.39
N PHE A 38 7.27 -6.50 9.60
CA PHE A 38 6.90 -5.34 8.78
C PHE A 38 7.27 -5.54 7.30
N ALA A 39 8.51 -5.96 7.01
CA ALA A 39 8.99 -6.19 5.65
C ALA A 39 8.19 -7.30 4.94
N ARG A 40 7.85 -8.38 5.66
CA ARG A 40 7.04 -9.48 5.14
C ARG A 40 5.63 -9.01 4.79
N ALA A 41 4.96 -8.27 5.67
CA ALA A 41 3.64 -7.71 5.38
C ALA A 41 3.68 -6.77 4.17
N CYS A 42 4.69 -5.90 4.09
CA CYS A 42 4.87 -4.98 2.96
C CYS A 42 5.16 -5.71 1.64
N SER A 43 5.90 -6.82 1.68
CA SER A 43 6.14 -7.64 0.49
C SER A 43 4.86 -8.29 -0.06
N ASN A 44 3.83 -8.48 0.77
CA ASN A 44 2.53 -8.97 0.28
C ASN A 44 1.78 -7.90 -0.52
N VAL A 45 1.97 -6.62 -0.18
CA VAL A 45 1.33 -5.48 -0.88
C VAL A 45 1.84 -5.33 -2.32
N SER A 46 3.08 -5.74 -2.60
CA SER A 46 3.67 -5.64 -3.95
C SER A 46 2.85 -6.37 -5.03
N VAL A 47 2.16 -7.46 -4.64
CA VAL A 47 1.26 -8.22 -5.52
C VAL A 47 0.15 -7.33 -6.09
N LEU A 48 -0.35 -6.35 -5.31
CA LEU A 48 -1.40 -5.44 -5.77
C LEU A 48 -0.90 -4.51 -6.88
N PHE A 49 0.33 -4.00 -6.77
CA PHE A 49 0.92 -3.15 -7.80
C PHE A 49 1.10 -3.91 -9.12
N GLY A 50 1.50 -5.19 -9.06
CA GLY A 50 1.54 -6.07 -10.23
C GLY A 50 0.16 -6.30 -10.87
N CYS A 51 -0.91 -6.33 -10.07
CA CYS A 51 -2.26 -6.51 -10.57
C CYS A 51 -2.79 -5.28 -11.34
N LEU A 52 -2.39 -4.08 -10.92
CA LEU A 52 -2.82 -2.78 -11.48
C LEU A 52 -2.12 -2.40 -12.80
N GLY A 53 -1.11 -3.17 -13.24
CA GLY A 53 -0.48 -2.98 -14.55
C GLY A 53 0.59 -1.87 -14.60
N ILE A 54 0.96 -1.46 -15.81
CA ILE A 54 2.15 -0.63 -16.09
C ILE A 54 2.12 0.73 -15.35
N ALA A 55 0.93 1.28 -15.10
CA ALA A 55 0.74 2.54 -14.35
C ALA A 55 1.43 2.55 -12.98
N PHE A 56 1.55 1.37 -12.34
CA PHE A 56 2.09 1.22 -10.99
C PHE A 56 3.48 0.59 -10.95
N LYS A 57 4.05 0.21 -12.11
CA LYS A 57 5.41 -0.34 -12.19
C LYS A 57 6.49 0.65 -11.72
N PHE A 58 6.20 1.95 -11.76
CA PHE A 58 7.09 3.00 -11.25
C PHE A 58 7.15 3.08 -9.72
N ALA A 59 6.24 2.42 -8.98
CA ALA A 59 6.27 2.37 -7.52
C ALA A 59 7.32 1.38 -6.96
N GLU A 60 7.96 0.57 -7.82
CA GLU A 60 8.82 -0.57 -7.42
C GLU A 60 10.32 -0.20 -7.30
N MET A 61 10.75 0.96 -7.82
CA MET A 61 12.16 1.20 -8.16
C MET A 61 13.02 1.95 -7.14
N ASP A 62 13.04 1.55 -5.87
CA ASP A 62 13.71 2.35 -4.83
C ASP A 62 14.46 1.54 -3.73
N TYR A 63 15.79 1.30 -3.86
CA TYR A 63 16.64 0.56 -2.87
C TYR A 63 18.21 0.70 -2.99
N LYS A 64 18.94 1.59 -2.25
CA LYS A 64 20.12 1.43 -1.32
C LYS A 64 20.78 2.75 -0.77
N GLY A 65 21.22 2.77 0.51
CA GLY A 65 22.17 3.75 1.14
C GLY A 65 21.63 5.11 1.68
N THR A 66 22.21 5.66 2.78
CA THR A 66 21.84 6.77 3.76
C THR A 66 20.39 7.28 3.85
N VAL A 67 19.91 7.73 5.04
CA VAL A 67 18.48 8.03 5.30
C VAL A 67 17.78 8.74 4.16
N ARG A 68 18.43 9.70 3.49
CA ARG A 68 17.90 10.41 2.31
C ARG A 68 18.53 10.00 0.96
N GLN A 69 19.67 9.31 0.94
CA GLN A 69 20.21 8.73 -0.30
C GLN A 69 19.27 7.64 -0.82
N ALA A 70 19.42 7.35 -2.12
CA ALA A 70 18.53 6.52 -2.91
C ALA A 70 18.52 5.05 -2.49
N GLY A 71 17.91 4.81 -1.34
CA GLY A 71 17.30 3.60 -0.84
C GLY A 71 17.96 2.99 0.38
N SER A 72 18.44 3.82 1.29
CA SER A 72 18.59 3.40 2.68
C SER A 72 17.32 2.76 3.20
N HIS A 73 17.47 1.95 4.23
CA HIS A 73 16.33 1.36 4.92
C HIS A 73 15.33 2.43 5.39
N THR A 74 15.78 3.61 5.83
CA THR A 74 14.86 4.69 6.22
C THR A 74 14.14 5.33 5.03
N ARG A 75 14.82 5.61 3.90
CA ARG A 75 14.15 6.07 2.66
C ARG A 75 13.17 5.05 2.13
N ASN A 76 13.57 3.79 2.14
CA ASN A 76 12.70 2.70 1.71
C ASN A 76 11.51 2.60 2.63
N MET A 77 11.68 2.76 3.95
CA MET A 77 10.57 2.76 4.90
C MET A 77 9.60 3.91 4.64
N LEU A 78 10.08 5.12 4.34
CA LEU A 78 9.21 6.24 3.95
C LEU A 78 8.43 5.94 2.66
N ARG A 79 9.09 5.35 1.66
CA ARG A 79 8.47 4.98 0.39
C ARG A 79 7.46 3.84 0.53
N VAL A 80 7.78 2.85 1.35
CA VAL A 80 6.88 1.76 1.74
C VAL A 80 5.67 2.32 2.47
N LYS A 81 5.85 3.25 3.42
CA LYS A 81 4.74 3.97 4.07
C LYS A 81 3.82 4.61 3.04
N ARG A 82 4.39 5.38 2.09
CA ARG A 82 3.62 5.99 0.99
C ARG A 82 2.92 4.92 0.13
N GLY A 83 3.56 3.79 -0.13
CA GLY A 83 2.94 2.65 -0.83
C GLY A 83 1.73 2.06 -0.09
N ILE A 84 1.83 1.89 1.22
CA ILE A 84 0.72 1.43 2.07
C ILE A 84 -0.42 2.44 2.05
N ASP A 85 -0.10 3.72 2.21
CA ASP A 85 -1.07 4.83 2.20
C ASP A 85 -1.81 4.92 0.85
N MET A 86 -1.08 4.74 -0.26
CA MET A 86 -1.64 4.67 -1.60
C MET A 86 -2.66 3.52 -1.72
N VAL A 87 -2.34 2.33 -1.24
CA VAL A 87 -3.24 1.18 -1.31
C VAL A 87 -4.45 1.38 -0.39
N LYS A 88 -4.26 1.95 0.80
CA LYS A 88 -5.34 2.30 1.72
C LYS A 88 -6.34 3.23 1.04
N ILE A 89 -5.87 4.35 0.49
CA ILE A 89 -6.74 5.32 -0.20
C ILE A 89 -7.37 4.71 -1.46
N LEU A 90 -6.61 3.91 -2.23
CA LEU A 90 -7.16 3.20 -3.39
C LEU A 90 -8.33 2.30 -2.99
N PHE A 91 -8.19 1.52 -1.91
CA PHE A 91 -9.27 0.67 -1.41
C PHE A 91 -10.46 1.49 -0.91
N GLU A 92 -10.24 2.57 -0.16
CA GLU A 92 -11.30 3.50 0.24
C GLU A 92 -12.08 3.99 -0.99
N GLN A 93 -11.37 4.41 -2.04
CA GLN A 93 -12.00 4.89 -3.28
C GLN A 93 -12.72 3.77 -4.05
N ILE A 94 -12.17 2.55 -4.13
CA ILE A 94 -12.83 1.41 -4.77
C ILE A 94 -14.14 1.05 -4.07
N LEU A 95 -14.19 1.16 -2.74
CA LEU A 95 -15.37 0.80 -1.96
C LEU A 95 -16.52 1.81 -2.08
N VAL A 96 -16.23 3.08 -2.38
CA VAL A 96 -17.24 4.14 -2.55
C VAL A 96 -17.58 4.46 -4.01
N THR A 97 -16.78 3.95 -4.96
CA THR A 97 -16.98 4.20 -6.39
C THR A 97 -17.82 3.08 -7.00
N GLU A 98 -18.92 3.44 -7.63
CA GLU A 98 -19.75 2.51 -8.40
C GLU A 98 -19.14 2.23 -9.79
N GLY A 99 -19.49 1.08 -10.36
CA GLY A 99 -19.07 0.69 -11.71
C GLY A 99 -17.77 -0.10 -11.76
N ASN A 100 -17.31 -0.35 -13.00
CA ASN A 100 -16.24 -1.32 -13.28
C ASN A 100 -14.88 -0.66 -13.60
N SER A 101 -14.80 0.67 -13.59
CA SER A 101 -13.56 1.41 -13.87
C SER A 101 -12.78 1.67 -12.58
N LEU A 102 -11.46 1.46 -12.60
CA LEU A 102 -10.56 1.80 -11.51
C LEU A 102 -9.88 3.17 -11.67
N ARG A 103 -10.09 3.84 -12.82
CA ARG A 103 -9.33 5.04 -13.20
C ARG A 103 -9.48 6.17 -12.19
N ASP A 104 -10.70 6.47 -11.77
CA ASP A 104 -10.96 7.59 -10.87
C ASP A 104 -10.42 7.30 -9.47
N ALA A 105 -10.62 6.08 -8.97
CA ALA A 105 -10.08 5.62 -7.70
C ALA A 105 -8.55 5.69 -7.68
N ALA A 106 -7.90 5.13 -8.71
CA ALA A 106 -6.44 5.15 -8.84
C ALA A 106 -5.87 6.55 -9.03
N SER A 107 -6.55 7.41 -9.80
CA SER A 107 -6.11 8.80 -10.02
C SER A 107 -6.19 9.63 -8.74
N LYS A 108 -7.27 9.50 -7.97
CA LYS A 108 -7.44 10.20 -6.68
C LYS A 108 -6.39 9.76 -5.66
N ALA A 109 -6.21 8.46 -5.49
CA ALA A 109 -5.22 7.92 -4.58
C ALA A 109 -3.80 8.38 -4.97
N TYR A 110 -3.45 8.35 -6.27
CA TYR A 110 -2.15 8.82 -6.74
C TYR A 110 -1.95 10.31 -6.48
N ALA A 111 -2.97 11.12 -6.76
CA ALA A 111 -2.93 12.57 -6.56
C ALA A 111 -2.69 12.96 -5.10
N GLN A 112 -3.29 12.22 -4.15
CA GLN A 112 -3.10 12.47 -2.73
C GLN A 112 -1.73 12.01 -2.24
N VAL A 113 -1.28 10.81 -2.62
CA VAL A 113 -0.15 10.17 -1.94
C VAL A 113 1.17 10.39 -2.66
N PHE A 114 1.20 10.19 -3.98
CA PHE A 114 2.46 10.12 -4.72
C PHE A 114 2.75 11.38 -5.53
N ALA A 115 1.71 12.06 -6.06
CA ALA A 115 1.89 13.24 -6.88
C ALA A 115 2.71 14.37 -6.21
N PRO A 116 2.60 14.64 -4.90
CA PRO A 116 3.43 15.63 -4.21
C PRO A 116 4.94 15.32 -4.27
N HIS A 117 5.31 14.05 -4.40
CA HIS A 117 6.70 13.58 -4.34
C HIS A 117 7.27 13.18 -5.72
N HIS A 118 6.49 13.33 -6.78
CA HIS A 118 6.87 12.98 -8.14
C HIS A 118 7.04 14.22 -9.01
N GLY A 119 8.15 14.30 -9.75
CA GLY A 119 8.37 15.34 -10.75
C GLY A 119 7.37 15.28 -11.92
N TRP A 120 7.32 16.35 -12.73
CA TRP A 120 6.37 16.49 -13.84
C TRP A 120 6.36 15.30 -14.81
N ALA A 121 7.54 14.79 -15.17
CA ALA A 121 7.68 13.68 -16.11
C ALA A 121 7.01 12.39 -15.58
N ILE A 122 7.24 12.06 -14.31
CA ILE A 122 6.62 10.88 -13.68
C ILE A 122 5.10 11.06 -13.60
N ARG A 123 4.61 12.23 -13.20
CA ARG A 123 3.15 12.50 -13.15
C ARG A 123 2.49 12.34 -14.52
N LYS A 124 3.14 12.76 -15.61
CA LYS A 124 2.64 12.56 -16.98
C LYS A 124 2.65 11.09 -17.40
N ALA A 125 3.73 10.37 -17.09
CA ALA A 125 3.83 8.94 -17.37
C ALA A 125 2.72 8.15 -16.65
N VAL A 126 2.48 8.46 -15.37
CA VAL A 126 1.40 7.85 -14.58
C VAL A 126 0.03 8.16 -15.18
N ALA A 127 -0.25 9.42 -15.53
CA ALA A 127 -1.52 9.80 -16.16
C ALA A 127 -1.78 9.05 -17.48
N ALA A 128 -0.75 8.84 -18.31
CA ALA A 128 -0.85 8.01 -19.50
C ALA A 128 -1.04 6.52 -19.16
N GLY A 129 -0.33 6.02 -18.14
CA GLY A 129 -0.46 4.64 -17.66
C GLY A 129 -1.87 4.28 -17.17
N MET A 130 -2.64 5.26 -16.67
CA MET A 130 -4.02 5.02 -16.19
C MET A 130 -4.96 4.43 -17.24
N TYR A 131 -4.67 4.58 -18.54
CA TYR A 131 -5.44 3.94 -19.63
C TYR A 131 -5.20 2.43 -19.73
N ALA A 132 -4.13 1.92 -19.13
CA ALA A 132 -3.78 0.49 -19.11
C ALA A 132 -4.22 -0.22 -17.81
N LEU A 133 -4.99 0.46 -16.94
CA LEU A 133 -5.53 -0.17 -15.74
C LEU A 133 -6.50 -1.30 -16.11
N PRO A 134 -6.52 -2.39 -15.34
CA PRO A 134 -7.59 -3.38 -15.47
C PRO A 134 -8.94 -2.79 -15.04
N SER A 135 -10.03 -3.45 -15.44
CA SER A 135 -11.32 -3.22 -14.81
C SER A 135 -11.34 -3.72 -13.36
N LYS A 136 -12.31 -3.27 -12.56
CA LYS A 136 -12.56 -3.79 -11.20
C LYS A 136 -12.76 -5.30 -11.24
N SER A 137 -13.60 -5.81 -12.16
CA SER A 137 -13.83 -7.25 -12.31
C SER A 137 -12.56 -8.04 -12.67
N GLN A 138 -11.69 -7.49 -13.52
CA GLN A 138 -10.40 -8.12 -13.85
C GLN A 138 -9.44 -8.11 -12.66
N LEU A 139 -9.40 -7.02 -11.88
CA LEU A 139 -8.62 -6.95 -10.65
C LEU A 139 -9.09 -8.02 -9.66
N LEU A 140 -10.39 -8.09 -9.37
CA LEU A 140 -10.94 -9.08 -8.43
C LEU A 140 -10.65 -10.52 -8.87
N LYS A 141 -10.74 -10.80 -10.17
CA LYS A 141 -10.34 -12.09 -10.74
C LYS A 141 -8.86 -12.40 -10.50
N LYS A 142 -7.96 -11.43 -10.69
CA LYS A 142 -6.52 -11.59 -10.39
C LYS A 142 -6.25 -11.81 -8.90
N LEU A 143 -7.08 -11.22 -8.03
CA LEU A 143 -7.00 -11.38 -6.59
C LEU A 143 -7.70 -12.64 -6.07
N ASN A 144 -8.35 -13.40 -6.95
CA ASN A 144 -9.14 -14.59 -6.61
C ASN A 144 -10.21 -14.30 -5.54
N GLU A 145 -10.89 -13.17 -5.69
CA GLU A 145 -11.97 -12.73 -4.79
C GLU A 145 -13.24 -12.39 -5.56
N ASP A 146 -14.38 -12.57 -4.90
CA ASP A 146 -15.65 -11.98 -5.30
C ASP A 146 -15.82 -10.59 -4.67
N GLU A 147 -16.89 -9.85 -5.01
CA GLU A 147 -17.08 -8.51 -4.47
C GLU A 147 -17.25 -8.47 -2.96
N ASN A 148 -17.92 -9.46 -2.36
CA ASN A 148 -18.20 -9.48 -0.92
C ASN A 148 -16.91 -9.78 -0.16
N SER A 149 -16.17 -10.81 -0.58
CA SER A 149 -14.91 -11.15 0.07
C SER A 149 -13.88 -10.05 -0.13
N ALA A 150 -13.77 -9.47 -1.32
CA ALA A 150 -12.87 -8.35 -1.58
C ALA A 150 -13.21 -7.14 -0.71
N LYS A 151 -14.50 -6.81 -0.56
CA LYS A 151 -14.95 -5.72 0.31
C LYS A 151 -14.50 -5.92 1.74
N VAL A 152 -14.71 -7.10 2.32
CA VAL A 152 -14.28 -7.41 3.69
C VAL A 152 -12.78 -7.22 3.83
N GLN A 153 -11.98 -7.81 2.93
CA GLN A 153 -10.53 -7.75 3.05
C GLN A 153 -9.96 -6.34 2.80
N MET A 154 -10.55 -5.57 1.88
CA MET A 154 -10.21 -4.16 1.68
C MET A 154 -10.49 -3.33 2.93
N GLN A 155 -11.66 -3.51 3.56
CA GLN A 155 -12.02 -2.84 4.81
C GLN A 155 -11.07 -3.21 5.95
N THR A 156 -10.72 -4.49 6.07
CA THR A 156 -9.73 -4.96 7.04
C THR A 156 -8.39 -4.28 6.83
N PHE A 157 -7.88 -4.25 5.61
CA PHE A 157 -6.61 -3.57 5.30
C PHE A 157 -6.67 -2.08 5.61
N ILE A 158 -7.75 -1.37 5.23
CA ILE A 158 -7.93 0.07 5.50
C ILE A 158 -7.84 0.33 7.01
N ARG A 159 -8.58 -0.45 7.80
CA ARG A 159 -8.61 -0.34 9.26
C ARG A 159 -7.24 -0.62 9.87
N ALA A 160 -6.60 -1.72 9.48
CA ALA A 160 -5.36 -2.20 10.08
C ALA A 160 -4.13 -1.39 9.66
N SER A 161 -4.10 -0.86 8.44
CA SER A 161 -2.98 -0.04 7.94
C SER A 161 -2.89 1.34 8.59
N GLY A 162 -4.01 1.91 9.08
CA GLY A 162 -4.03 3.22 9.72
C GLY A 162 -3.06 3.35 10.90
N PRO A 163 -3.17 2.51 11.94
CA PRO A 163 -2.22 2.52 13.07
C PRO A 163 -0.77 2.22 12.67
N VAL A 164 -0.56 1.36 11.66
CA VAL A 164 0.79 1.06 11.15
C VAL A 164 1.42 2.29 10.48
N ILE A 165 0.64 3.02 9.67
CA ILE A 165 1.06 4.29 9.08
C ILE A 165 1.45 5.29 10.17
N LEU A 166 0.57 5.50 11.16
CA LEU A 166 0.81 6.43 12.27
C LEU A 166 2.07 6.04 13.06
N TYR A 167 2.27 4.76 13.35
CA TYR A 167 3.48 4.28 14.01
C TYR A 167 4.76 4.66 13.26
N VAL A 168 4.76 4.54 11.92
CA VAL A 168 5.91 4.95 11.10
C VAL A 168 6.06 6.47 11.11
N GLU A 169 4.98 7.24 11.01
CA GLU A 169 5.03 8.71 11.08
C GLU A 169 5.59 9.22 12.42
N ASP A 170 5.14 8.62 13.52
CA ASP A 170 5.63 8.92 14.86
C ASP A 170 7.12 8.59 14.98
N LEU A 171 7.57 7.47 14.42
CA LEU A 171 8.98 7.07 14.44
C LEU A 171 9.88 8.09 13.73
N PHE A 172 9.43 8.64 12.60
CA PHE A 172 10.16 9.67 11.85
C PHE A 172 10.13 11.02 12.55
N THR A 173 8.98 11.39 13.09
CA THR A 173 8.76 12.66 13.80
C THR A 173 9.55 12.70 15.11
N SER A 174 9.52 11.63 15.90
CA SER A 174 10.26 11.51 17.16
C SER A 174 11.79 11.56 16.98
N ARG A 175 12.27 11.35 15.75
CA ARG A 175 13.69 11.39 15.36
C ARG A 175 14.05 12.62 14.53
N ASN A 176 13.13 13.58 14.37
CA ASN A 176 13.33 14.81 13.61
C ASN A 176 13.81 14.57 12.16
N LEU A 177 13.34 13.51 11.51
CA LEU A 177 13.80 13.14 10.16
C LEU A 177 13.04 13.89 9.04
N GLY A 178 11.80 14.30 9.31
CA GLY A 178 10.86 14.84 8.34
C GLY A 178 10.40 13.79 7.32
N MET A 179 9.32 14.08 6.58
CA MET A 179 8.65 13.13 5.67
C MET A 179 8.34 13.69 4.28
N ASP A 180 8.69 14.95 3.99
CA ASP A 180 8.32 15.62 2.73
C ASP A 180 9.33 15.48 1.60
N TRP A 181 10.41 14.72 1.84
CA TRP A 181 11.55 14.57 0.92
C TRP A 181 11.47 13.33 0.03
#